data_AF-A0A534X793-F1
#
_entry.id   AF-A0A534X793-F1
#
_cell.length_a   1.000
_cell.length_b   1.000
_cell.length_c   1.000
_cell.angle_alpha   90.00
_cell.angle_beta   90.00
_cell.angle_gamma   90.00
#
_symmetry.space_group_name_H-M   'P 1'
#
loop_
_entity.id
_entity.type
_entity.pdbx_description
1 polymer ?
#
loop_
_entity_poly.entity_id
_entity_poly.type
_entity_poly.pdbx_seq_one_letter_code
_entity_poly.pdbx_strand_id
1 'polypeptide(L)'
;MDAVALEIAHHRLAGVAEEMGVVLGRTALSPNIKERRDYSCAVFDARGALAAQAAHIPVHLGSTPLAVRAALERVAMGPGDVVILNDPFAGGTHLPDVTLVAPAFLPSARRPFAYVANRAHHADMGGMSPGSMPLATEIFQEGFRLPPVRLVSAGRVATDVLALFLANTRVPAEREGDLMAQWSALRVGADRLQALARAGGVRRLAAQMAALQAYSAALMRASLARLPAGTYRATDVLDDDGLGATRLPVAVAITIGRGRARVDFAGSAPQTRGPVNANLAVTRSAVLYVFTALAEERLPPNDGLARPLTIAAPEGSIVNARFPAAVAGGNVETSQRIVDVLLHALARAAPDRVPAASAGSMNNLALGGLGFAYYETLAGGAGAGPHGPGLSAVHTHMTNTMNTPVEALEAYYPLRVRRYAVRRGSGGRGRHRGGDGVVREIELLVPTEVTLLAERRRVPPYGLAGGGPGAVGRDWIARDGRARRIPAKTTFAAEPGARLRIETPGGGGFGRPGRR
;
A
#
# COMPACT_ATOMS: atom_id res chain seq x y z
N MET A 1 25.42 -17.76 14.37
CA MET A 1 25.58 -17.64 12.91
C MET A 1 26.49 -16.45 12.68
N ASP A 2 27.58 -16.60 11.94
CA ASP A 2 28.45 -15.46 11.62
C ASP A 2 27.78 -14.50 10.62
N ALA A 3 28.36 -13.31 10.46
CA ALA A 3 27.80 -12.25 9.62
C ALA A 3 27.73 -12.64 8.13
N VAL A 4 28.73 -13.37 7.62
CA VAL A 4 28.78 -13.78 6.21
C VAL A 4 27.65 -14.76 5.91
N ALA A 5 27.45 -15.76 6.77
CA ALA A 5 26.36 -16.72 6.64
C ALA A 5 24.97 -16.08 6.72
N LEU A 6 24.83 -15.01 7.52
CA LEU A 6 23.58 -14.26 7.65
C LEU A 6 23.27 -13.45 6.38
N GLU A 7 24.24 -12.72 5.83
CA GLU A 7 24.05 -11.97 4.59
C GLU A 7 23.78 -12.87 3.38
N ILE A 8 24.47 -14.03 3.30
CA ILE A 8 24.15 -15.03 2.27
C ILE A 8 22.71 -15.53 2.42
N ALA A 9 22.24 -15.76 3.65
CA ALA A 9 20.86 -16.18 3.89
C ALA A 9 19.85 -15.09 3.49
N HIS A 10 20.13 -13.84 3.85
CA HIS A 10 19.32 -12.68 3.49
C HIS A 10 19.14 -12.60 1.97
N HIS A 11 20.23 -12.58 1.22
CA HIS A 11 20.19 -12.46 -0.24
C HIS A 11 19.53 -13.66 -0.92
N ARG A 12 19.74 -14.89 -0.42
CA ARG A 12 19.07 -16.08 -0.97
C ARG A 12 17.56 -16.02 -0.79
N LEU A 13 17.09 -15.67 0.41
CA LEU A 13 15.66 -15.60 0.71
C LEU A 13 14.98 -14.41 0.02
N ALA A 14 15.64 -13.25 -0.03
CA ALA A 14 15.18 -12.11 -0.81
C ALA A 14 15.09 -12.45 -2.30
N GLY A 15 16.10 -13.15 -2.83
CA GLY A 15 16.13 -13.61 -4.21
C GLY A 15 14.96 -14.53 -4.58
N VAL A 16 14.49 -15.38 -3.65
CA VAL A 16 13.25 -16.16 -3.87
C VAL A 16 12.06 -15.23 -4.08
N ALA A 17 11.87 -14.24 -3.20
CA ALA A 17 10.75 -13.31 -3.32
C ALA A 17 10.85 -12.43 -4.58
N GLU A 18 12.06 -12.00 -4.97
CA GLU A 18 12.30 -11.23 -6.18
C GLU A 18 11.98 -12.04 -7.45
N GLU A 19 12.39 -13.31 -7.49
CA GLU A 19 12.10 -14.19 -8.63
C GLU A 19 10.60 -14.46 -8.78
N MET A 20 9.89 -14.66 -7.66
CA MET A 20 8.42 -14.71 -7.67
C MET A 20 7.82 -13.44 -8.27
N GLY A 21 8.34 -12.27 -7.90
CA GLY A 21 7.91 -10.97 -8.42
C GLY A 21 8.13 -10.83 -9.92
N VAL A 22 9.30 -11.25 -10.43
CA VAL A 22 9.60 -11.25 -11.87
C VAL A 22 8.61 -12.12 -12.65
N VAL A 23 8.27 -13.31 -12.14
CA VAL A 23 7.27 -14.19 -12.76
C VAL A 23 5.92 -13.51 -12.78
N LEU A 24 5.44 -13.04 -11.62
CA LEU A 24 4.14 -12.39 -11.50
C LEU A 24 4.00 -11.20 -12.47
N GLY A 25 4.97 -10.28 -12.48
CA GLY A 25 4.92 -9.11 -13.35
C GLY A 25 4.97 -9.43 -14.84
N ARG A 26 5.64 -10.52 -15.25
CA ARG A 26 5.78 -10.90 -16.66
C ARG A 26 4.57 -11.67 -17.20
N THR A 27 3.86 -12.39 -16.33
CA THR A 27 2.75 -13.27 -16.75
C THR A 27 1.37 -12.70 -16.46
N ALA A 28 1.28 -11.60 -15.70
CA ALA A 28 0.02 -10.93 -15.44
C ALA A 28 -0.57 -10.29 -16.71
N LEU A 29 -1.89 -10.19 -16.75
CA LEU A 29 -2.62 -9.64 -17.89
C LEU A 29 -2.98 -8.17 -17.68
N SER A 30 -3.30 -7.77 -16.44
CA SER A 30 -3.69 -6.39 -16.17
C SER A 30 -2.52 -5.42 -16.25
N PRO A 31 -2.71 -4.23 -16.86
CA PRO A 31 -1.74 -3.14 -16.80
C PRO A 31 -1.36 -2.74 -15.37
N ASN A 32 -2.27 -2.94 -14.41
CA ASN A 32 -2.01 -2.62 -13.00
C ASN A 32 -0.90 -3.48 -12.39
N ILE A 33 -0.91 -4.80 -12.63
CA ILE A 33 0.15 -5.68 -12.13
C ILE A 33 1.37 -5.59 -13.04
N LYS A 34 1.17 -5.63 -14.37
CA LYS A 34 2.24 -5.71 -15.36
C LYS A 34 3.09 -4.44 -15.45
N GLU A 35 2.44 -3.29 -15.63
CA GLU A 35 3.12 -2.01 -15.88
C GLU A 35 3.41 -1.28 -14.57
N ARG A 36 2.39 -1.13 -13.72
CA ARG A 36 2.53 -0.35 -12.46
C ARG A 36 3.24 -1.10 -11.34
N ARG A 37 3.32 -2.43 -11.45
CA ARG A 37 3.93 -3.34 -10.45
C ARG A 37 3.29 -3.22 -9.06
N ASP A 38 1.97 -3.11 -9.02
CA ASP A 38 1.22 -3.05 -7.77
C ASP A 38 1.00 -4.46 -7.17
N TYR A 39 2.10 -5.07 -6.72
CA TYR A 39 2.12 -6.38 -6.09
C TYR A 39 3.28 -6.51 -5.11
N SER A 40 3.32 -7.54 -4.27
CA SER A 40 4.51 -7.94 -3.53
C SER A 40 4.57 -9.45 -3.36
N CYS A 41 5.78 -9.98 -3.19
CA CYS A 41 6.03 -11.39 -2.94
C CYS A 41 6.85 -11.55 -1.66
N ALA A 42 6.57 -12.62 -0.91
CA ALA A 42 7.13 -12.82 0.41
C ALA A 42 7.31 -14.31 0.75
N VAL A 43 8.29 -14.57 1.60
CA VAL A 43 8.65 -15.87 2.15
C VAL A 43 8.41 -15.85 3.66
N PHE A 44 7.84 -16.93 4.18
CA PHE A 44 7.48 -17.10 5.58
C PHE A 44 8.08 -18.39 6.15
N ASP A 45 8.40 -18.37 7.45
CA ASP A 45 8.84 -19.57 8.17
C ASP A 45 7.70 -20.58 8.37
N ALA A 46 7.99 -21.76 8.93
CA ALA A 46 7.00 -22.81 9.19
C ALA A 46 5.86 -22.40 10.14
N ARG A 47 5.98 -21.26 10.84
CA ARG A 47 4.95 -20.70 11.74
C ARG A 47 4.17 -19.57 11.07
N GLY A 48 4.45 -19.27 9.79
CA GLY A 48 3.83 -18.16 9.07
C GLY A 48 4.40 -16.79 9.42
N ALA A 49 5.58 -16.71 10.05
CA ALA A 49 6.24 -15.45 10.33
C ALA A 49 7.06 -14.98 9.12
N LEU A 50 6.94 -13.70 8.75
CA LEU A 50 7.63 -13.14 7.59
C LEU A 50 9.15 -13.28 7.74
N ALA A 51 9.80 -13.91 6.77
CA ALA A 51 11.24 -14.14 6.75
C ALA A 51 11.96 -13.20 5.77
N ALA A 52 11.37 -12.99 4.58
CA ALA A 52 11.86 -12.06 3.57
C ALA A 52 10.72 -11.56 2.69
N GLN A 53 10.85 -10.35 2.14
CA GLN A 53 9.87 -9.75 1.24
C GLN A 53 10.60 -9.00 0.12
N ALA A 54 10.12 -9.15 -1.12
CA ALA A 54 10.50 -8.27 -2.22
C ALA A 54 9.77 -6.94 -2.03
N ALA A 55 10.54 -5.87 -1.78
CA ALA A 55 10.02 -4.57 -1.35
C ALA A 55 9.36 -3.80 -2.50
N HIS A 56 8.15 -4.21 -2.87
CA HIS A 56 7.43 -3.59 -3.97
C HIS A 56 6.38 -2.58 -3.50
N ILE A 57 5.63 -2.79 -2.40
CA ILE A 57 4.64 -1.83 -1.87
C ILE A 57 4.71 -1.71 -0.32
N PRO A 58 4.90 -0.52 0.27
CA PRO A 58 5.02 -0.34 1.72
C PRO A 58 3.83 -0.81 2.55
N VAL A 59 2.60 -0.69 2.04
CA VAL A 59 1.40 -1.13 2.77
C VAL A 59 1.35 -2.65 2.99
N HIS A 60 2.13 -3.42 2.24
CA HIS A 60 2.23 -4.88 2.39
C HIS A 60 3.11 -5.31 3.58
N LEU A 61 3.96 -4.42 4.11
CA LEU A 61 4.93 -4.75 5.16
C LEU A 61 4.29 -5.25 6.47
N GLY A 62 3.18 -4.65 6.88
CA GLY A 62 2.43 -5.04 8.08
C GLY A 62 1.20 -5.92 7.79
N SER A 63 0.70 -5.91 6.57
CA SER A 63 -0.59 -6.53 6.22
C SER A 63 -0.46 -7.93 5.64
N THR A 64 0.54 -8.22 4.81
CA THR A 64 0.76 -9.58 4.27
C THR A 64 0.97 -10.62 5.39
N PRO A 65 1.74 -10.36 6.47
CA PRO A 65 1.85 -11.31 7.58
C PRO A 65 0.53 -11.60 8.27
N LEU A 66 -0.37 -10.60 8.36
CA LEU A 66 -1.71 -10.79 8.95
C LEU A 66 -2.60 -11.65 8.05
N ALA A 67 -2.55 -11.45 6.74
CA ALA A 67 -3.27 -12.29 5.77
C ALA A 67 -2.78 -13.75 5.78
N VAL A 68 -1.46 -13.97 5.81
CA VAL A 68 -0.89 -15.32 5.92
C VAL A 68 -1.32 -15.99 7.21
N ARG A 69 -1.27 -15.27 8.34
CA ARG A 69 -1.78 -15.80 9.62
C ARG A 69 -3.25 -16.20 9.53
N ALA A 70 -4.11 -15.34 8.98
CA ALA A 70 -5.53 -15.65 8.81
C ALA A 70 -5.78 -16.88 7.90
N ALA A 71 -4.99 -17.02 6.83
CA ALA A 71 -5.03 -18.21 5.97
C ALA A 71 -4.68 -19.49 6.73
N LEU A 72 -3.61 -19.45 7.53
CA LEU A 72 -3.13 -20.61 8.30
C LEU A 72 -4.05 -21.00 9.45
N GLU A 73 -4.66 -20.02 10.11
CA GLU A 73 -5.65 -20.26 11.18
C GLU A 73 -6.94 -20.89 10.65
N ARG A 74 -7.33 -20.53 9.42
CA ARG A 74 -8.62 -20.94 8.85
C ARG A 74 -8.56 -22.22 8.02
N VAL A 75 -7.43 -22.49 7.36
CA VAL A 75 -7.29 -23.56 6.38
C VAL A 75 -5.98 -24.34 6.59
N ALA A 76 -6.09 -25.62 6.91
CA ALA A 76 -4.96 -26.54 6.90
C ALA A 76 -4.56 -26.85 5.44
N MET A 77 -3.36 -26.45 5.01
CA MET A 77 -2.89 -26.64 3.63
C MET A 77 -2.01 -27.89 3.49
N GLY A 78 -2.33 -28.73 2.50
CA GLY A 78 -1.50 -29.84 2.04
C GLY A 78 -0.58 -29.48 0.87
N PRO A 79 0.26 -30.43 0.40
CA PRO A 79 1.10 -30.22 -0.78
C PRO A 79 0.28 -29.85 -2.01
N GLY A 80 0.65 -28.74 -2.67
CA GLY A 80 -0.04 -28.25 -3.87
C GLY A 80 -1.32 -27.45 -3.61
N ASP A 81 -1.69 -27.21 -2.35
CA ASP A 81 -2.80 -26.34 -2.00
C ASP A 81 -2.41 -24.86 -2.14
N VAL A 82 -3.40 -24.02 -2.47
CA VAL A 82 -3.27 -22.56 -2.44
C VAL A 82 -4.51 -21.96 -1.80
N VAL A 83 -4.32 -21.07 -0.84
CA VAL A 83 -5.39 -20.29 -0.21
C VAL A 83 -5.44 -18.89 -0.83
N ILE A 84 -6.66 -18.41 -1.12
CA ILE A 84 -6.96 -17.05 -1.58
C ILE A 84 -7.70 -16.28 -0.47
N LEU A 85 -7.41 -14.99 -0.34
CA LEU A 85 -8.16 -14.05 0.49
C LEU A 85 -7.97 -12.60 0.05
N ASN A 86 -8.94 -11.74 0.32
CA ASN A 86 -8.81 -10.27 0.26
C ASN A 86 -9.54 -9.55 1.41
N ASP A 87 -10.28 -10.26 2.26
CA ASP A 87 -11.13 -9.65 3.28
C ASP A 87 -10.31 -8.74 4.22
N PRO A 88 -10.59 -7.42 4.25
CA PRO A 88 -9.86 -6.47 5.09
C PRO A 88 -10.01 -6.73 6.59
N PHE A 89 -11.07 -7.45 6.99
CA PHE A 89 -11.32 -7.85 8.37
C PHE A 89 -10.72 -9.24 8.70
N ALA A 90 -10.09 -9.89 7.71
CA ALA A 90 -9.32 -11.13 7.87
C ALA A 90 -7.87 -10.99 7.36
N GLY A 91 -7.25 -9.82 7.55
CA GLY A 91 -5.83 -9.57 7.22
C GLY A 91 -5.56 -8.96 5.84
N GLY A 92 -6.60 -8.72 5.04
CA GLY A 92 -6.53 -7.87 3.85
C GLY A 92 -6.28 -6.39 4.19
N THR A 93 -6.06 -5.56 3.18
CA THR A 93 -5.90 -4.09 3.26
C THR A 93 -7.15 -3.39 2.78
N HIS A 94 -7.57 -3.73 1.57
CA HIS A 94 -8.84 -3.39 0.91
C HIS A 94 -9.17 -4.53 -0.07
N LEU A 95 -10.37 -4.52 -0.68
CA LEU A 95 -10.80 -5.63 -1.53
C LEU A 95 -9.95 -5.85 -2.79
N PRO A 96 -9.43 -4.81 -3.48
CA PRO A 96 -8.57 -5.01 -4.65
C PRO A 96 -7.28 -5.81 -4.38
N ASP A 97 -6.78 -5.81 -3.14
CA ASP A 97 -5.53 -6.50 -2.81
C ASP A 97 -5.78 -7.99 -2.53
N VAL A 98 -5.67 -8.82 -3.57
CA VAL A 98 -5.87 -10.27 -3.48
C VAL A 98 -4.57 -10.96 -3.09
N THR A 99 -4.61 -11.69 -1.98
CA THR A 99 -3.47 -12.46 -1.45
C THR A 99 -3.62 -13.93 -1.78
N LEU A 100 -2.58 -14.55 -2.34
CA LEU A 100 -2.46 -16.01 -2.44
C LEU A 100 -1.36 -16.52 -1.51
N VAL A 101 -1.60 -17.65 -0.86
CA VAL A 101 -0.67 -18.30 0.08
C VAL A 101 -0.52 -19.77 -0.28
N ALA A 102 0.72 -20.26 -0.39
CA ALA A 102 1.02 -21.66 -0.64
C ALA A 102 2.08 -22.21 0.34
N PRO A 103 1.96 -23.48 0.77
CA PRO A 103 2.96 -24.14 1.58
C PRO A 103 4.12 -24.69 0.74
N ALA A 104 5.32 -24.69 1.32
CA ALA A 104 6.48 -25.41 0.79
C ALA A 104 6.71 -26.70 1.57
N PHE A 105 6.74 -27.83 0.86
CA PHE A 105 6.93 -29.17 1.42
C PHE A 105 8.22 -29.80 0.90
N LEU A 106 8.88 -30.60 1.73
CA LEU A 106 9.85 -31.57 1.22
C LEU A 106 9.13 -32.83 0.74
N PRO A 107 9.74 -33.62 -0.16
CA PRO A 107 9.23 -34.95 -0.52
C PRO A 107 8.93 -35.77 0.74
N SER A 108 7.75 -36.38 0.80
CA SER A 108 7.28 -37.23 1.90
C SER A 108 7.09 -36.55 3.26
N ALA A 109 7.25 -35.22 3.37
CA ALA A 109 7.00 -34.49 4.61
C ALA A 109 5.49 -34.33 4.87
N ARG A 110 5.08 -34.57 6.13
CA ARG A 110 3.67 -34.38 6.56
C ARG A 110 3.34 -32.94 6.95
N ARG A 111 4.34 -32.08 7.11
CA ARG A 111 4.17 -30.67 7.49
C ARG A 111 4.99 -29.78 6.57
N PRO A 112 4.49 -28.58 6.24
CA PRO A 112 5.28 -27.62 5.49
C PRO A 112 6.43 -27.10 6.34
N PHE A 113 7.55 -26.79 5.70
CA PHE A 113 8.71 -26.20 6.38
C PHE A 113 8.78 -24.68 6.22
N ALA A 114 8.00 -24.11 5.31
CA ALA A 114 7.89 -22.69 5.01
C ALA A 114 6.60 -22.42 4.22
N TYR A 115 6.28 -21.15 4.02
CA TYR A 115 5.22 -20.72 3.11
C TYR A 115 5.73 -19.61 2.19
N VAL A 116 5.06 -19.46 1.06
CA VAL A 116 5.22 -18.35 0.14
C VAL A 116 3.88 -17.65 -0.03
N ALA A 117 3.91 -16.34 -0.17
CA ALA A 117 2.72 -15.57 -0.49
C ALA A 117 3.03 -14.48 -1.50
N ASN A 118 2.00 -14.10 -2.25
CA ASN A 118 2.00 -12.85 -2.98
C ASN A 118 0.67 -12.14 -2.76
N ARG A 119 0.72 -10.82 -2.92
CA ARG A 119 -0.44 -9.94 -2.91
C ARG A 119 -0.36 -9.07 -4.14
N ALA A 120 -1.42 -9.03 -4.92
CA ALA A 120 -1.49 -8.22 -6.11
C ALA A 120 -2.79 -7.42 -6.12
N HIS A 121 -2.73 -6.21 -6.63
CA HIS A 121 -3.89 -5.34 -6.75
C HIS A 121 -4.64 -5.66 -8.05
N HIS A 122 -5.81 -6.26 -7.92
CA HIS A 122 -6.77 -6.48 -9.00
C HIS A 122 -7.58 -5.21 -9.19
N ALA A 123 -7.53 -4.62 -10.39
CA ALA A 123 -8.11 -3.29 -10.65
C ALA A 123 -9.64 -3.18 -10.46
N ASP A 124 -10.36 -4.27 -10.18
CA ASP A 124 -11.81 -4.29 -9.97
C ASP A 124 -12.21 -5.62 -9.32
N MET A 125 -13.10 -5.54 -8.33
CA MET A 125 -13.64 -6.68 -7.59
C MET A 125 -15.19 -6.67 -7.60
N GLY A 126 -15.82 -6.03 -8.59
CA GLY A 126 -17.29 -5.99 -8.70
C GLY A 126 -18.01 -5.15 -7.64
N GLY A 127 -17.38 -4.09 -7.14
CA GLY A 127 -18.06 -3.11 -6.28
C GLY A 127 -19.16 -2.32 -7.00
N MET A 128 -19.88 -1.46 -6.28
CA MET A 128 -20.92 -0.60 -6.85
C MET A 128 -20.39 0.36 -7.93
N SER A 129 -19.10 0.68 -7.89
CA SER A 129 -18.39 1.41 -8.94
C SER A 129 -17.21 0.59 -9.50
N PRO A 130 -16.78 0.84 -10.75
CA PRO A 130 -15.52 0.32 -11.27
C PRO A 130 -14.34 0.69 -10.36
N GLY A 131 -13.31 -0.15 -10.37
CA GLY A 131 -12.13 0.07 -9.54
C GLY A 131 -12.22 -0.59 -8.17
N SER A 132 -13.43 -0.92 -7.71
CA SER A 132 -13.67 -1.27 -6.30
C SER A 132 -13.17 -0.23 -5.30
N MET A 133 -13.22 1.04 -5.72
CA MET A 133 -12.86 2.22 -4.93
C MET A 133 -14.03 3.22 -4.76
N PRO A 134 -15.28 2.78 -4.49
CA PRO A 134 -16.44 3.66 -4.47
C PRO A 134 -16.42 4.66 -3.31
N LEU A 135 -17.27 5.70 -3.42
CA LEU A 135 -17.82 6.41 -2.26
C LEU A 135 -18.84 5.52 -1.51
N ALA A 136 -18.34 4.47 -0.87
CA ALA A 136 -19.14 3.51 -0.12
C ALA A 136 -19.36 3.90 1.34
N THR A 137 -20.47 3.41 1.89
CA THR A 137 -20.80 3.41 3.32
C THR A 137 -20.43 2.12 4.04
N GLU A 138 -20.41 1.01 3.31
CA GLU A 138 -20.14 -0.32 3.86
C GLU A 138 -19.30 -1.17 2.89
N ILE A 139 -18.55 -2.11 3.45
CA ILE A 139 -17.62 -2.96 2.70
C ILE A 139 -18.29 -3.74 1.55
N PHE A 140 -19.57 -4.06 1.68
CA PHE A 140 -20.33 -4.81 0.67
C PHE A 140 -20.47 -4.04 -0.64
N GLN A 141 -20.45 -2.72 -0.58
CA GLN A 141 -20.50 -1.85 -1.75
C GLN A 141 -19.14 -1.77 -2.45
N GLU A 142 -18.04 -2.14 -1.78
CA GLU A 142 -16.70 -2.09 -2.37
C GLU A 142 -16.43 -3.28 -3.30
N GLY A 143 -17.16 -4.38 -3.15
CA GLY A 143 -17.11 -5.53 -4.06
C GLY A 143 -17.02 -6.88 -3.36
N PHE A 144 -16.53 -7.86 -4.11
CA PHE A 144 -16.47 -9.27 -3.72
C PHE A 144 -15.43 -9.49 -2.61
N ARG A 145 -15.91 -10.01 -1.48
CA ARG A 145 -15.10 -10.27 -0.29
C ARG A 145 -14.85 -11.75 -0.11
N LEU A 146 -13.58 -12.13 -0.25
CA LEU A 146 -13.02 -13.45 -0.10
C LEU A 146 -12.45 -13.62 1.32
N PRO A 147 -13.14 -14.35 2.21
CA PRO A 147 -12.48 -14.89 3.39
C PRO A 147 -11.42 -15.91 2.96
N PRO A 148 -10.53 -16.37 3.87
CA PRO A 148 -9.56 -17.39 3.52
C PRO A 148 -10.22 -18.71 3.08
N VAL A 149 -10.08 -19.05 1.81
CA VAL A 149 -10.64 -20.26 1.18
C VAL A 149 -9.61 -20.90 0.25
N ARG A 150 -9.71 -22.22 0.00
CA ARG A 150 -8.82 -22.90 -0.95
C ARG A 150 -9.20 -22.54 -2.39
N LEU A 151 -8.27 -21.96 -3.13
CA LEU A 151 -8.36 -21.74 -4.59
C LEU A 151 -7.82 -22.93 -5.37
N VAL A 152 -6.78 -23.59 -4.85
CA VAL A 152 -6.17 -24.78 -5.45
C VAL A 152 -6.10 -25.86 -4.37
N SER A 153 -6.46 -27.09 -4.74
CA SER A 153 -6.39 -28.28 -3.89
C SER A 153 -5.59 -29.35 -4.61
N ALA A 154 -4.48 -29.79 -4.01
CA ALA A 154 -3.56 -30.77 -4.60
C ALA A 154 -3.20 -30.47 -6.08
N GLY A 155 -2.92 -29.20 -6.40
CA GLY A 155 -2.57 -28.75 -7.74
C GLY A 155 -3.73 -28.60 -8.73
N ARG A 156 -4.98 -28.78 -8.29
CA ARG A 156 -6.18 -28.58 -9.11
C ARG A 156 -6.96 -27.36 -8.65
N VAL A 157 -7.33 -26.49 -9.58
CA VAL A 157 -8.12 -25.28 -9.29
C VAL A 157 -9.52 -25.68 -8.83
N ALA A 158 -10.00 -25.05 -7.76
CA ALA A 158 -11.38 -25.15 -7.30
C ALA A 158 -12.29 -24.34 -8.23
N THR A 159 -12.83 -25.00 -9.26
CA THR A 159 -13.61 -24.38 -10.33
C THR A 159 -14.79 -23.59 -9.80
N ASP A 160 -15.47 -24.06 -8.75
CA ASP A 160 -16.65 -23.38 -8.21
C ASP A 160 -16.28 -22.07 -7.50
N VAL A 161 -15.17 -22.05 -6.76
CA VAL A 161 -14.66 -20.84 -6.10
C VAL A 161 -14.22 -19.82 -7.15
N LEU A 162 -13.50 -20.28 -8.18
CA LEU A 162 -13.09 -19.42 -9.29
C LEU A 162 -14.30 -18.87 -10.05
N ALA A 163 -15.29 -19.70 -10.37
CA ALA A 163 -16.51 -19.28 -11.07
C ALA A 163 -17.30 -18.24 -10.28
N LEU A 164 -17.47 -18.45 -8.97
CA LEU A 164 -18.10 -17.46 -8.09
C LEU A 164 -17.34 -16.14 -8.06
N PHE A 165 -16.01 -16.19 -7.96
CA PHE A 165 -15.18 -14.99 -8.00
C PHE A 165 -15.34 -14.24 -9.33
N LEU A 166 -15.14 -14.92 -10.46
CA LEU A 166 -15.17 -14.31 -11.80
C LEU A 166 -16.54 -13.73 -12.16
N ALA A 167 -17.63 -14.38 -11.75
CA ALA A 167 -19.00 -13.89 -11.94
C ALA A 167 -19.27 -12.54 -11.23
N ASN A 168 -18.46 -12.19 -10.23
CA ASN A 168 -18.57 -10.96 -9.47
C ASN A 168 -17.47 -9.94 -9.85
N THR A 169 -16.97 -9.96 -11.10
CA THR A 169 -15.96 -8.99 -11.57
C THR A 169 -16.34 -8.42 -12.94
N ARG A 170 -15.95 -7.18 -13.22
CA ARG A 170 -16.24 -6.53 -14.51
C ARG A 170 -15.42 -7.06 -15.68
N VAL A 171 -14.23 -7.61 -15.41
CA VAL A 171 -13.25 -8.03 -16.42
C VAL A 171 -12.73 -9.45 -16.10
N PRO A 172 -13.59 -10.48 -16.18
CA PRO A 172 -13.28 -11.81 -15.63
C PRO A 172 -12.05 -12.47 -16.27
N ALA A 173 -11.85 -12.36 -17.59
CA ALA A 173 -10.69 -12.96 -18.26
C ALA A 173 -9.36 -12.37 -17.76
N GLU A 174 -9.31 -11.06 -17.50
CA GLU A 174 -8.14 -10.39 -16.92
C GLU A 174 -7.90 -10.87 -15.48
N ARG A 175 -8.97 -10.97 -14.67
CA ARG A 175 -8.91 -11.44 -13.28
C ARG A 175 -8.43 -12.89 -13.18
N GLU A 176 -8.92 -13.77 -14.04
CA GLU A 176 -8.48 -15.16 -14.10
C GLU A 176 -6.99 -15.24 -14.46
N GLY A 177 -6.56 -14.52 -15.50
CA GLY A 177 -5.16 -14.48 -15.91
C GLY A 177 -4.23 -13.95 -14.81
N ASP A 178 -4.64 -12.90 -14.10
CA ASP A 178 -3.89 -12.36 -12.96
C ASP A 178 -3.80 -13.36 -11.79
N LEU A 179 -4.87 -14.12 -11.50
CA LEU A 179 -4.84 -15.20 -10.50
C LEU A 179 -3.90 -16.34 -10.92
N MET A 180 -3.90 -16.72 -12.20
CA MET A 180 -2.99 -17.74 -12.72
C MET A 180 -1.52 -17.27 -12.67
N ALA A 181 -1.27 -15.98 -12.93
CA ALA A 181 0.05 -15.37 -12.75
C ALA A 181 0.49 -15.41 -11.28
N GLN A 182 -0.39 -15.07 -10.35
CA GLN A 182 -0.12 -15.18 -8.91
C GLN A 182 0.17 -16.63 -8.50
N TRP A 183 -0.62 -17.60 -8.96
CA TRP A 183 -0.37 -19.02 -8.66
C TRP A 183 0.98 -19.49 -9.22
N SER A 184 1.31 -19.11 -10.45
CA SER A 184 2.59 -19.47 -11.09
C SER A 184 3.78 -18.92 -10.31
N ALA A 185 3.69 -17.67 -9.82
CA ALA A 185 4.72 -17.09 -8.96
C ALA A 185 4.88 -17.87 -7.65
N LEU A 186 3.79 -18.33 -7.02
CA LEU A 186 3.88 -19.15 -5.80
C LEU A 186 4.58 -20.49 -6.05
N ARG A 187 4.33 -21.15 -7.19
CA ARG A 187 4.99 -22.42 -7.55
C ARG A 187 6.50 -22.23 -7.64
N VAL A 188 6.96 -21.18 -8.33
CA VAL A 188 8.38 -20.83 -8.42
C VAL A 188 8.98 -20.58 -7.03
N GLY A 189 8.30 -19.81 -6.18
CA GLY A 189 8.75 -19.56 -4.81
C GLY A 189 8.90 -20.85 -4.00
N ALA A 190 7.90 -21.72 -4.04
CA ALA A 190 7.92 -22.99 -3.33
C ALA A 190 9.06 -23.92 -3.83
N ASP A 191 9.28 -23.98 -5.14
CA ASP A 191 10.34 -24.79 -5.75
C ASP A 191 11.73 -24.26 -5.38
N ARG A 192 11.92 -22.94 -5.35
CA ARG A 192 13.18 -22.33 -4.90
C ARG A 192 13.46 -22.60 -3.42
N LEU A 193 12.46 -22.52 -2.56
CA LEU A 193 12.62 -22.90 -1.15
C LEU A 193 12.96 -24.38 -1.00
N GLN A 194 12.34 -25.26 -1.79
CA GLN A 194 12.68 -26.68 -1.80
C GLN A 194 14.14 -26.91 -2.22
N ALA A 195 14.62 -26.22 -3.25
CA ALA A 195 16.01 -26.31 -3.70
C ALA A 195 16.98 -25.87 -2.58
N LEU A 196 16.71 -24.74 -1.92
CA LEU A 196 17.49 -24.26 -0.78
C LEU A 196 17.48 -25.27 0.38
N ALA A 197 16.32 -25.85 0.68
CA ALA A 197 16.16 -26.85 1.74
C ALA A 197 16.90 -28.17 1.42
N ARG A 198 16.91 -28.62 0.16
CA ARG A 198 17.66 -29.81 -0.28
C ARG A 198 19.18 -29.57 -0.21
N ALA A 199 19.65 -28.39 -0.60
CA ALA A 199 21.07 -28.06 -0.60
C ALA A 199 21.63 -27.82 0.81
N GLY A 200 20.86 -27.15 1.69
CA GLY A 200 21.34 -26.71 3.00
C GLY A 200 20.75 -27.45 4.21
N GLY A 201 19.69 -28.23 4.01
CA GLY A 201 18.89 -28.84 5.07
C GLY A 201 17.84 -27.89 5.67
N VAL A 202 16.64 -28.42 5.94
CA VAL A 202 15.51 -27.64 6.50
C VAL A 202 15.83 -26.99 7.84
N ARG A 203 16.53 -27.70 8.73
CA ARG A 203 16.91 -27.16 10.04
C ARG A 203 17.80 -25.92 9.90
N ARG A 204 18.73 -25.93 8.95
CA ARG A 204 19.61 -24.79 8.67
C ARG A 204 18.81 -23.62 8.09
N LEU A 205 17.92 -23.89 7.14
CA LEU A 205 17.07 -22.86 6.54
C LEU A 205 16.15 -22.20 7.59
N ALA A 206 15.55 -22.99 8.47
CA ALA A 206 14.73 -22.48 9.57
C ALA A 206 15.57 -21.62 10.55
N ALA A 207 16.78 -22.06 10.90
CA ALA A 207 17.70 -21.28 11.73
C ALA A 207 18.13 -19.96 11.06
N GLN A 208 18.32 -19.95 9.74
CA GLN A 208 18.62 -18.76 8.95
C GLN A 208 17.46 -17.75 8.97
N MET A 209 16.23 -18.20 8.72
CA MET A 209 15.04 -17.35 8.80
C MET A 209 14.88 -16.75 10.21
N ALA A 210 15.02 -17.56 11.26
CA ALA A 210 14.92 -17.10 12.64
C ALA A 210 16.03 -16.09 13.01
N ALA A 211 17.27 -16.33 12.55
CA ALA A 211 18.39 -15.42 12.76
C ALA A 211 18.18 -14.07 12.07
N LEU A 212 17.67 -14.04 10.83
CA LEU A 212 17.35 -12.81 10.12
C LEU A 212 16.27 -11.99 10.82
N GLN A 213 15.22 -12.65 11.33
CA GLN A 213 14.19 -11.96 12.10
C GLN A 213 14.72 -11.42 13.43
N ALA A 214 15.61 -12.16 14.11
CA ALA A 214 16.26 -11.68 15.32
C ALA A 214 17.18 -10.48 15.04
N TYR A 215 17.90 -10.52 13.91
CA TYR A 215 18.77 -9.44 13.46
C TYR A 215 18.00 -8.17 13.14
N SER A 216 16.93 -8.23 12.33
CA SER A 216 16.08 -7.06 12.06
C SER A 216 15.48 -6.46 13.34
N ALA A 217 15.12 -7.30 14.31
CA ALA A 217 14.64 -6.81 15.61
C ALA A 217 15.75 -6.09 16.39
N ALA A 218 16.98 -6.60 16.38
CA ALA A 218 18.13 -5.96 17.03
C ALA A 218 18.47 -4.61 16.37
N LEU A 219 18.50 -4.55 15.03
CA LEU A 219 18.76 -3.31 14.29
C LEU A 219 17.67 -2.25 14.54
N MET A 220 16.40 -2.65 14.57
CA MET A 220 15.31 -1.74 14.91
C MET A 220 15.42 -1.23 16.36
N ARG A 221 15.79 -2.09 17.33
CA ARG A 221 16.06 -1.64 18.72
C ARG A 221 17.21 -0.65 18.77
N ALA A 222 18.29 -0.90 18.03
CA ALA A 222 19.45 -0.02 17.97
C ALA A 222 19.07 1.34 17.35
N SER A 223 18.28 1.33 16.27
CA SER A 223 17.77 2.55 15.63
C SER A 223 16.89 3.36 16.60
N LEU A 224 16.00 2.70 17.35
CA LEU A 224 15.16 3.33 18.35
C LEU A 224 15.95 3.88 19.55
N ALA A 225 17.05 3.22 19.95
CA ALA A 225 17.89 3.65 21.06
C ALA A 225 18.67 4.94 20.76
N ARG A 226 18.86 5.28 19.48
CA ARG A 226 19.49 6.54 19.04
C ARG A 226 18.53 7.73 19.07
N LEU A 227 17.22 7.49 19.10
CA LEU A 227 16.23 8.54 19.23
C LEU A 227 16.12 8.99 20.68
N PRO A 228 15.98 10.31 20.97
CA PRO A 228 15.86 10.79 22.33
C PRO A 228 14.61 10.22 23.00
N ALA A 229 14.77 9.70 24.21
CA ALA A 229 13.66 9.18 24.99
C ALA A 229 12.65 10.28 25.31
N GLY A 230 11.36 9.95 25.23
CA GLY A 230 10.29 10.92 25.46
C GLY A 230 8.99 10.54 24.77
N THR A 231 7.99 11.40 24.94
CA THR A 231 6.69 11.27 24.28
C THR A 231 6.48 12.42 23.29
N TYR A 232 6.26 12.08 22.03
CA TYR A 232 6.06 13.01 20.94
C TYR A 232 4.64 12.90 20.42
N ARG A 233 3.99 14.05 20.16
CA ARG A 233 2.59 14.10 19.77
C ARG A 233 2.42 14.92 18.51
N ALA A 234 1.53 14.47 17.64
CA ALA A 234 1.09 15.25 16.49
C ALA A 234 -0.35 14.88 16.13
N THR A 235 -1.02 15.82 15.47
CA THR A 235 -2.34 15.65 14.90
C THR A 235 -2.36 16.32 13.54
N ASP A 236 -3.01 15.67 12.59
CA ASP A 236 -3.36 16.24 11.30
C ASP A 236 -4.76 15.72 10.92
N VAL A 237 -5.34 16.21 9.83
CA VAL A 237 -6.74 15.91 9.48
C VAL A 237 -6.89 15.44 8.04
N LEU A 238 -7.75 14.46 7.81
CA LEU A 238 -8.31 14.25 6.47
C LEU A 238 -9.32 15.38 6.17
N ASP A 239 -9.40 15.81 4.92
CA ASP A 239 -10.26 16.92 4.51
C ASP A 239 -11.74 16.62 4.79
N ASP A 240 -12.21 15.44 4.39
CA ASP A 240 -13.58 14.95 4.53
C ASP A 240 -13.69 13.43 4.30
N ASP A 241 -14.85 12.83 4.60
CA ASP A 241 -15.17 11.44 4.26
C ASP A 241 -15.89 11.29 2.91
N GLY A 242 -16.21 12.42 2.25
CA GLY A 242 -16.99 12.47 1.01
C GLY A 242 -18.50 12.28 1.20
N LEU A 243 -18.99 12.05 2.42
CA LEU A 243 -20.41 11.87 2.76
C LEU A 243 -20.90 12.84 3.86
N GLY A 244 -20.16 13.93 4.08
CA GLY A 244 -20.58 15.08 4.87
C GLY A 244 -19.72 15.37 6.10
N ALA A 245 -18.96 14.39 6.61
CA ALA A 245 -18.03 14.62 7.70
C ALA A 245 -16.78 15.35 7.18
N THR A 246 -16.26 16.31 7.93
CA THR A 246 -15.10 17.13 7.51
C THR A 246 -14.07 17.24 8.62
N ARG A 247 -12.81 17.52 8.24
CA ARG A 247 -11.66 17.73 9.16
C ARG A 247 -11.51 16.59 10.17
N LEU A 248 -11.36 15.36 9.67
CA LEU A 248 -11.32 14.15 10.48
C LEU A 248 -9.93 14.00 11.12
N PRO A 249 -9.77 14.16 12.44
CA PRO A 249 -8.46 14.07 13.07
C PRO A 249 -7.85 12.67 13.01
N VAL A 250 -6.57 12.61 12.69
CA VAL A 250 -5.69 11.48 12.96
C VAL A 250 -4.67 11.98 13.96
N ALA A 251 -4.62 11.38 15.15
CA ALA A 251 -3.75 11.81 16.23
C ALA A 251 -2.84 10.67 16.66
N VAL A 252 -1.61 11.00 17.04
CA VAL A 252 -0.65 10.01 17.54
C VAL A 252 0.14 10.55 18.73
N ALA A 253 0.42 9.65 19.68
CA ALA A 253 1.42 9.81 20.71
C ALA A 253 2.45 8.68 20.61
N ILE A 254 3.72 9.04 20.40
CA ILE A 254 4.82 8.09 20.25
C ILE A 254 5.71 8.21 21.48
N THR A 255 5.78 7.16 22.28
CA THR A 255 6.67 7.08 23.45
C THR A 255 7.87 6.22 23.13
N ILE A 256 9.06 6.80 23.17
CA ILE A 256 10.33 6.15 22.85
C ILE A 256 11.14 5.97 24.12
N GLY A 257 11.72 4.79 24.31
CA GLY A 257 12.66 4.53 25.39
C GLY A 257 13.14 3.09 25.42
N ARG A 258 14.37 2.87 25.91
CA ARG A 258 14.97 1.53 26.09
C ARG A 258 14.92 0.66 24.82
N GLY A 259 15.19 1.26 23.66
CA GLY A 259 15.17 0.57 22.35
C GLY A 259 13.78 0.08 21.92
N ARG A 260 12.70 0.70 22.41
CA ARG A 260 11.31 0.37 22.09
C ARG A 260 10.51 1.64 21.80
N ALA A 261 9.44 1.49 21.05
CA ALA A 261 8.46 2.55 20.82
C ALA A 261 7.03 2.04 21.02
N ARG A 262 6.23 2.79 21.80
CA ARG A 262 4.78 2.64 21.86
C ARG A 262 4.14 3.74 21.02
N VAL A 263 3.35 3.36 20.04
CA VAL A 263 2.59 4.24 19.15
C VAL A 263 1.11 4.12 19.53
N ASP A 264 0.54 5.22 20.01
CA ASP A 264 -0.84 5.26 20.48
C ASP A 264 -1.65 6.26 19.66
N PHE A 265 -2.71 5.77 19.00
CA PHE A 265 -3.59 6.56 18.15
C PHE A 265 -4.84 7.10 18.87
N ALA A 266 -4.89 7.05 20.20
CA ALA A 266 -5.93 7.71 20.97
C ALA A 266 -6.08 9.20 20.58
N GLY A 267 -7.31 9.64 20.39
CA GLY A 267 -7.65 10.98 19.89
C GLY A 267 -7.86 11.06 18.38
N SER A 268 -7.65 9.97 17.63
CA SER A 268 -8.10 9.86 16.24
C SER A 268 -9.63 9.80 16.16
N ALA A 269 -10.20 10.25 15.06
CA ALA A 269 -11.63 10.28 14.82
C ALA A 269 -12.26 8.88 14.96
N PRO A 270 -13.53 8.79 15.38
CA PRO A 270 -14.34 7.59 15.15
C PRO A 270 -14.34 7.21 13.67
N GLN A 271 -14.54 5.93 13.36
CA GLN A 271 -14.78 5.52 11.98
C GLN A 271 -15.97 6.29 11.40
N THR A 272 -15.86 6.68 10.14
CA THR A 272 -16.85 7.50 9.43
C THR A 272 -17.78 6.66 8.57
N ARG A 273 -18.87 7.29 8.11
CA ARG A 273 -19.73 6.68 7.09
C ARG A 273 -18.99 6.55 5.77
N GLY A 274 -18.22 7.54 5.32
CA GLY A 274 -17.47 7.42 4.07
C GLY A 274 -16.30 6.42 4.12
N PRO A 275 -15.69 6.10 2.96
CA PRO A 275 -14.78 4.96 2.78
C PRO A 275 -13.36 5.19 3.32
N VAL A 276 -13.12 6.25 4.07
CA VAL A 276 -11.78 6.66 4.54
C VAL A 276 -11.33 5.89 5.80
N ASN A 277 -11.94 4.76 6.14
CA ASN A 277 -11.60 4.02 7.34
C ASN A 277 -10.45 3.04 7.08
N ALA A 278 -9.32 3.20 7.76
CA ALA A 278 -8.23 2.23 7.69
C ALA A 278 -8.47 1.08 8.69
N ASN A 279 -8.22 -0.15 8.25
CA ASN A 279 -8.14 -1.29 9.17
C ASN A 279 -6.79 -1.29 9.93
N LEU A 280 -6.70 -2.11 10.99
CA LEU A 280 -5.48 -2.19 11.80
C LEU A 280 -4.25 -2.64 11.00
N ALA A 281 -4.43 -3.44 9.95
CA ALA A 281 -3.35 -3.92 9.11
C ALA A 281 -2.66 -2.77 8.36
N VAL A 282 -3.43 -1.84 7.79
CA VAL A 282 -2.94 -0.61 7.15
C VAL A 282 -2.19 0.26 8.16
N THR A 283 -2.77 0.49 9.33
CA THR A 283 -2.14 1.28 10.41
C THR A 283 -0.81 0.68 10.86
N ARG A 284 -0.76 -0.64 11.02
CA ARG A 284 0.48 -1.36 11.34
C ARG A 284 1.54 -1.18 10.26
N SER A 285 1.16 -1.27 8.98
CA SER A 285 2.09 -1.06 7.86
C SER A 285 2.65 0.35 7.85
N ALA A 286 1.82 1.38 8.07
CA ALA A 286 2.28 2.77 8.12
C ALA A 286 3.29 3.01 9.26
N VAL A 287 3.04 2.43 10.44
CA VAL A 287 3.99 2.48 11.56
C VAL A 287 5.31 1.81 11.21
N LEU A 288 5.27 0.59 10.67
CA LEU A 288 6.48 -0.14 10.28
C LEU A 288 7.27 0.60 9.20
N TYR A 289 6.58 1.18 8.21
CA TYR A 289 7.18 1.99 7.18
C TYR A 289 7.94 3.19 7.77
N VAL A 290 7.32 3.98 8.65
CA VAL A 290 7.95 5.17 9.22
C VAL A 290 9.20 4.82 10.02
N PHE A 291 9.13 3.82 10.91
CA PHE A 291 10.31 3.43 11.70
C PHE A 291 11.40 2.80 10.84
N THR A 292 11.04 2.11 9.75
CA THR A 292 12.02 1.57 8.80
C THR A 292 12.69 2.68 7.98
N ALA A 293 11.92 3.67 7.52
CA ALA A 293 12.43 4.83 6.81
C ALA A 293 13.33 5.71 7.69
N LEU A 294 13.08 5.69 9.01
CA LEU A 294 13.90 6.35 10.04
C LEU A 294 14.98 5.43 10.62
N ALA A 295 15.29 4.28 10.02
CA ALA A 295 16.52 3.56 10.35
C ALA A 295 17.70 4.16 9.56
N GLU A 296 18.87 4.29 10.19
CA GLU A 296 20.07 4.77 9.48
C GLU A 296 20.69 3.67 8.62
N GLU A 297 20.48 2.43 9.04
CA GLU A 297 20.93 1.23 8.35
C GLU A 297 19.77 0.61 7.58
N ARG A 298 20.07 -0.04 6.46
CA ARG A 298 19.07 -0.77 5.69
C ARG A 298 18.57 -1.96 6.50
N LEU A 299 17.32 -1.90 6.95
CA LEU A 299 16.70 -2.99 7.69
C LEU A 299 16.11 -4.06 6.75
N PRO A 300 16.43 -5.35 6.93
CA PRO A 300 15.78 -6.42 6.18
C PRO A 300 14.27 -6.47 6.51
N PRO A 301 13.37 -6.42 5.50
CA PRO A 301 11.92 -6.36 5.70
C PRO A 301 11.37 -7.73 6.10
N ASN A 302 11.26 -7.96 7.41
CA ASN A 302 10.72 -9.19 7.99
C ASN A 302 10.00 -8.92 9.32
N ASP A 303 9.40 -9.96 9.91
CA ASP A 303 8.61 -9.83 11.14
C ASP A 303 9.40 -9.32 12.37
N GLY A 304 10.73 -9.36 12.31
CA GLY A 304 11.62 -8.79 13.32
C GLY A 304 11.38 -7.30 13.56
N LEU A 305 11.03 -6.55 12.50
CA LEU A 305 10.84 -5.10 12.54
C LEU A 305 9.72 -4.67 13.49
N ALA A 306 8.70 -5.51 13.67
CA ALA A 306 7.55 -5.21 14.52
C ALA A 306 7.82 -5.48 16.02
N ARG A 307 8.79 -6.35 16.35
CA ARG A 307 9.02 -6.82 17.74
C ARG A 307 9.34 -5.72 18.77
N PRO A 308 10.04 -4.62 18.44
CA PRO A 308 10.27 -3.53 19.39
C PRO A 308 9.20 -2.44 19.37
N LEU A 309 8.14 -2.61 18.56
CA LEU A 309 7.06 -1.64 18.41
C LEU A 309 5.80 -2.17 19.08
N THR A 310 5.08 -1.29 19.78
CA THR A 310 3.74 -1.58 20.31
C THR A 310 2.79 -0.59 19.70
N ILE A 311 1.72 -1.08 19.06
CA ILE A 311 0.74 -0.25 18.36
C ILE A 311 -0.59 -0.37 19.10
N ALA A 312 -1.12 0.76 19.55
CA ALA A 312 -2.43 0.86 20.15
C ALA A 312 -3.29 1.79 19.28
N ALA A 313 -4.41 1.27 18.79
CA ALA A 313 -5.36 2.01 17.99
C ALA A 313 -6.78 1.68 18.48
N PRO A 314 -7.58 2.67 18.94
CA PRO A 314 -8.93 2.41 19.42
C PRO A 314 -9.76 1.71 18.35
N GLU A 315 -10.32 0.55 18.67
CA GLU A 315 -11.20 -0.18 17.76
C GLU A 315 -12.48 0.64 17.50
N GLY A 316 -12.92 0.71 16.25
CA GLY A 316 -14.00 1.60 15.84
C GLY A 316 -13.54 3.04 15.53
N SER A 317 -12.23 3.27 15.42
CA SER A 317 -11.67 4.54 14.95
C SER A 317 -11.35 4.51 13.45
N ILE A 318 -11.09 5.67 12.88
CA ILE A 318 -10.70 5.83 11.47
C ILE A 318 -9.37 5.12 11.13
N VAL A 319 -8.59 4.71 12.14
CA VAL A 319 -7.32 3.98 11.98
C VAL A 319 -7.39 2.53 12.47
N ASN A 320 -8.55 2.06 12.94
CA ASN A 320 -8.81 0.68 13.31
C ASN A 320 -10.31 0.41 13.18
N ALA A 321 -10.77 0.38 11.93
CA ALA A 321 -12.17 0.24 11.57
C ALA A 321 -12.75 -1.12 11.98
N ARG A 322 -14.01 -1.12 12.41
CA ARG A 322 -14.81 -2.33 12.62
C ARG A 322 -15.65 -2.64 11.39
N PHE A 323 -15.87 -3.93 11.17
CA PHE A 323 -16.89 -4.40 10.24
C PHE A 323 -18.27 -3.80 10.60
N PRO A 324 -19.10 -3.36 9.63
CA PRO A 324 -18.95 -3.48 8.18
C PRO A 324 -18.45 -2.21 7.46
N ALA A 325 -17.63 -1.37 8.11
CA ALA A 325 -17.19 -0.10 7.51
C ALA A 325 -16.55 -0.27 6.11
N ALA A 326 -16.80 0.69 5.22
CA ALA A 326 -16.05 0.85 3.98
C ALA A 326 -14.60 1.28 4.28
N VAL A 327 -13.62 0.65 3.62
CA VAL A 327 -12.18 0.79 3.89
C VAL A 327 -11.31 1.12 2.66
N ALA A 328 -11.88 1.22 1.46
CA ALA A 328 -11.14 1.44 0.22
C ALA A 328 -10.27 2.72 0.29
N GLY A 329 -10.86 3.83 0.76
CA GLY A 329 -10.14 5.09 1.00
C GLY A 329 -9.16 5.04 2.17
N GLY A 330 -9.36 4.11 3.12
CA GLY A 330 -8.47 3.91 4.27
C GLY A 330 -7.07 3.46 3.87
N ASN A 331 -6.99 2.53 2.91
CA ASN A 331 -5.72 2.01 2.40
C ASN A 331 -4.89 3.08 1.66
N VAL A 332 -5.53 4.04 1.01
CA VAL A 332 -4.86 4.97 0.08
C VAL A 332 -4.72 6.40 0.61
N GLU A 333 -5.74 6.92 1.31
CA GLU A 333 -5.74 8.30 1.81
C GLU A 333 -5.43 8.37 3.32
N THR A 334 -6.11 7.57 4.13
CA THR A 334 -5.89 7.57 5.59
C THR A 334 -4.51 7.04 5.95
N SER A 335 -4.01 6.06 5.20
CA SER A 335 -2.64 5.55 5.37
C SER A 335 -1.58 6.64 5.17
N GLN A 336 -1.76 7.53 4.18
CA GLN A 336 -0.89 8.69 3.98
C GLN A 336 -0.94 9.63 5.19
N ARG A 337 -2.14 9.88 5.71
CA ARG A 337 -2.31 10.75 6.88
C ARG A 337 -1.68 10.17 8.14
N ILE A 338 -1.77 8.85 8.34
CA ILE A 338 -1.09 8.15 9.45
C ILE A 338 0.42 8.38 9.35
N VAL A 339 1.01 8.23 8.15
CA VAL A 339 2.44 8.52 7.94
C VAL A 339 2.77 9.98 8.24
N ASP A 340 1.97 10.92 7.74
CA ASP A 340 2.20 12.35 7.94
C ASP A 340 2.25 12.73 9.43
N VAL A 341 1.35 12.17 10.26
CA VAL A 341 1.33 12.46 11.71
C VAL A 341 2.45 11.76 12.46
N LEU A 342 2.82 10.54 12.07
CA LEU A 342 3.95 9.82 12.65
C LEU A 342 5.25 10.59 12.42
N LEU A 343 5.49 11.00 11.17
CA LEU A 343 6.65 11.82 10.81
C LEU A 343 6.62 13.16 11.54
N HIS A 344 5.47 13.85 11.57
CA HIS A 344 5.37 15.14 12.27
C HIS A 344 5.69 15.01 13.77
N ALA A 345 5.20 13.95 14.44
CA ALA A 345 5.54 13.69 15.84
C ALA A 345 7.05 13.45 16.00
N LEU A 346 7.64 12.63 15.13
CA LEU A 346 9.06 12.29 15.18
C LEU A 346 9.99 13.41 14.70
N ALA A 347 9.47 14.49 14.09
CA ALA A 347 10.26 15.63 13.65
C ALA A 347 11.07 16.28 14.79
N ARG A 348 10.58 16.20 16.03
CA ARG A 348 11.32 16.66 17.21
C ARG A 348 12.37 15.66 17.70
N ALA A 349 12.13 14.36 17.50
CA ALA A 349 13.04 13.30 17.91
C ALA A 349 14.19 13.11 16.92
N ALA A 350 13.95 13.36 15.63
CA ALA A 350 14.92 13.20 14.55
C ALA A 350 14.87 14.39 13.57
N PRO A 351 15.16 15.62 14.02
CA PRO A 351 15.02 16.84 13.22
C PRO A 351 15.89 16.84 11.96
N ASP A 352 17.02 16.14 11.99
CA ASP A 352 17.96 16.03 10.87
C ASP A 352 17.58 14.91 9.89
N ARG A 353 16.43 14.24 10.07
CA ARG A 353 16.05 13.07 9.24
C ARG A 353 14.62 13.13 8.73
N VAL A 354 13.72 13.77 9.47
CA VAL A 354 12.30 13.85 9.10
C VAL A 354 12.10 14.97 8.06
N PRO A 355 11.51 14.68 6.88
CA PRO A 355 11.15 15.71 5.91
C PRO A 355 9.86 16.47 6.31
N ALA A 356 9.58 17.57 5.62
CA ALA A 356 8.25 18.16 5.60
C ALA A 356 7.21 17.19 4.99
N ALA A 357 5.92 17.52 5.05
CA ALA A 357 4.89 16.68 4.48
C ALA A 357 5.07 16.52 2.96
N SER A 358 4.89 15.31 2.45
CA SER A 358 4.72 15.09 1.01
C SER A 358 3.28 15.44 0.59
N ALA A 359 2.92 15.15 -0.66
CA ALA A 359 1.60 15.45 -1.21
C ALA A 359 0.42 14.89 -0.40
N GLY A 360 0.65 13.90 0.49
CA GLY A 360 -0.32 13.46 1.50
C GLY A 360 -1.60 12.87 0.93
N SER A 361 -1.55 12.37 -0.31
CA SER A 361 -2.64 11.75 -1.04
C SER A 361 -2.08 10.82 -2.11
N MET A 362 -2.73 9.67 -2.35
CA MET A 362 -2.44 8.84 -3.51
C MET A 362 -3.19 9.30 -4.76
N ASN A 363 -4.12 10.26 -4.61
CA ASN A 363 -4.93 10.81 -5.70
C ASN A 363 -5.61 9.69 -6.49
N ASN A 364 -6.31 8.82 -5.77
CA ASN A 364 -6.79 7.57 -6.29
C ASN A 364 -7.90 7.79 -7.33
N LEU A 365 -7.64 7.35 -8.55
CA LEU A 365 -8.53 7.46 -9.69
C LEU A 365 -8.96 6.07 -10.14
N ALA A 366 -10.27 5.84 -10.10
CA ALA A 366 -10.91 4.70 -10.73
C ALA A 366 -11.81 5.17 -11.87
N LEU A 367 -11.67 4.53 -13.03
CA LEU A 367 -12.49 4.76 -14.22
C LEU A 367 -13.03 3.41 -14.70
N GLY A 368 -14.26 3.37 -15.20
CA GLY A 368 -14.71 2.17 -15.88
C GLY A 368 -16.07 2.28 -16.52
N GLY A 369 -16.44 1.21 -17.22
CA GLY A 369 -17.68 1.11 -17.96
C GLY A 369 -17.87 -0.32 -18.45
N LEU A 370 -18.68 -0.49 -19.49
CA LEU A 370 -18.89 -1.82 -20.08
C LEU A 370 -17.57 -2.36 -20.64
N GLY A 371 -17.06 -3.45 -20.06
CA GLY A 371 -15.89 -4.18 -20.55
C GLY A 371 -14.52 -3.65 -20.12
N PHE A 372 -14.44 -2.63 -19.25
CA PHE A 372 -13.14 -2.18 -18.73
C PHE A 372 -13.24 -1.60 -17.31
N ALA A 373 -12.15 -1.75 -16.57
CA ALA A 373 -11.93 -1.07 -15.30
C ALA A 373 -10.46 -0.67 -15.20
N TYR A 374 -10.23 0.60 -14.87
CA TYR A 374 -8.94 1.22 -14.78
C TYR A 374 -8.74 1.82 -13.39
N TYR A 375 -7.57 1.60 -12.83
CA TYR A 375 -7.17 2.08 -11.51
C TYR A 375 -5.77 2.70 -11.60
N GLU A 376 -5.62 3.93 -11.09
CA GLU A 376 -4.33 4.63 -11.02
C GLU A 376 -4.21 5.42 -9.71
N THR A 377 -3.02 5.36 -9.09
CA THR A 377 -2.60 6.36 -8.09
C THR A 377 -1.70 7.38 -8.78
N LEU A 378 -1.93 8.67 -8.53
CA LEU A 378 -1.16 9.73 -9.17
C LEU A 378 -0.11 10.30 -8.23
N ALA A 379 1.11 10.41 -8.76
CA ALA A 379 2.25 11.01 -8.09
C ALA A 379 2.02 12.47 -7.69
N GLY A 380 2.77 12.93 -6.69
CA GLY A 380 2.71 14.30 -6.17
C GLY A 380 4.09 14.87 -5.89
N GLY A 381 4.13 15.97 -5.14
CA GLY A 381 5.38 16.52 -4.63
C GLY A 381 5.83 15.85 -3.33
N ALA A 382 7.08 15.42 -3.26
CA ALA A 382 7.67 14.97 -2.00
C ALA A 382 8.01 16.16 -1.09
N GLY A 383 7.93 15.96 0.23
CA GLY A 383 8.34 16.96 1.19
C GLY A 383 9.84 17.22 1.15
N ALA A 384 10.24 18.47 1.31
CA ALA A 384 11.66 18.81 1.42
C ALA A 384 12.24 18.33 2.75
N GLY A 385 13.51 17.93 2.74
CA GLY A 385 14.20 17.42 3.92
C GLY A 385 15.31 18.34 4.42
N PRO A 386 15.90 18.01 5.58
CA PRO A 386 17.09 18.68 6.10
C PRO A 386 18.28 18.61 5.15
N HIS A 387 18.35 17.57 4.31
CA HIS A 387 19.46 17.32 3.38
C HIS A 387 19.22 17.77 1.93
N GLY A 388 18.01 18.22 1.57
CA GLY A 388 17.78 18.66 0.20
C GLY A 388 16.31 18.94 -0.15
N PRO A 389 16.07 19.41 -1.38
CA PRO A 389 14.73 19.64 -1.89
C PRO A 389 13.94 18.34 -2.02
N GLY A 390 12.62 18.45 -1.99
CA GLY A 390 11.73 17.34 -2.29
C GLY A 390 11.72 17.03 -3.79
N LEU A 391 11.60 15.75 -4.14
CA LEU A 391 11.44 15.30 -5.51
C LEU A 391 10.05 15.67 -6.05
N SER A 392 9.99 16.12 -7.30
CA SER A 392 8.74 16.43 -8.00
C SER A 392 8.19 15.22 -8.73
N ALA A 393 6.86 15.12 -8.82
CA ALA A 393 6.16 14.09 -9.59
C ALA A 393 6.56 12.65 -9.24
N VAL A 394 6.68 12.35 -7.95
CA VAL A 394 6.97 11.01 -7.43
C VAL A 394 5.86 10.51 -6.52
N HIS A 395 5.69 9.19 -6.47
CA HIS A 395 4.92 8.54 -5.41
C HIS A 395 5.69 8.61 -4.08
N THR A 396 4.95 8.81 -2.99
CA THR A 396 5.53 8.94 -1.65
C THR A 396 4.82 8.06 -0.65
N HIS A 397 5.59 7.60 0.34
CA HIS A 397 5.12 6.89 1.52
C HIS A 397 4.42 5.56 1.21
N MET A 398 3.11 5.50 1.34
CA MET A 398 2.36 4.23 1.33
C MET A 398 2.19 3.62 -0.08
N THR A 399 2.83 4.22 -1.08
CA THR A 399 2.87 3.75 -2.47
C THR A 399 4.19 4.15 -3.14
N ASN A 400 4.62 3.32 -4.08
CA ASN A 400 5.83 3.44 -4.90
C ASN A 400 5.63 2.67 -6.23
N THR A 401 4.38 2.55 -6.68
CA THR A 401 4.04 1.96 -7.97
C THR A 401 4.65 2.78 -9.10
N MET A 402 4.96 2.15 -10.22
CA MET A 402 5.26 2.88 -11.45
C MET A 402 3.99 3.57 -11.98
N ASN A 403 4.15 4.60 -12.79
CA ASN A 403 3.04 5.16 -13.56
C ASN A 403 2.61 4.17 -14.66
N THR A 404 1.36 4.25 -15.10
CA THR A 404 0.98 3.57 -16.35
C THR A 404 1.56 4.36 -17.53
N PRO A 405 2.38 3.75 -18.42
CA PRO A 405 2.83 4.40 -19.64
C PRO A 405 1.65 4.90 -20.47
N VAL A 406 1.79 6.04 -21.14
CA VAL A 406 0.70 6.65 -21.91
C VAL A 406 0.25 5.72 -23.03
N GLU A 407 1.20 5.15 -23.76
CA GLU A 407 0.96 4.23 -24.86
C GLU A 407 0.23 2.97 -24.39
N ALA A 408 0.63 2.42 -23.24
CA ALA A 408 -0.06 1.27 -22.66
C ALA A 408 -1.50 1.65 -22.27
N LEU A 409 -1.70 2.78 -21.59
CA LEU A 409 -3.03 3.24 -21.18
C LEU A 409 -3.96 3.38 -22.39
N GLU A 410 -3.53 4.07 -23.45
CA GLU A 410 -4.34 4.30 -24.65
C GLU A 410 -4.55 3.04 -25.49
N ALA A 411 -3.65 2.05 -25.39
CA ALA A 411 -3.80 0.76 -26.08
C ALA A 411 -4.81 -0.16 -25.38
N TYR A 412 -4.83 -0.16 -24.04
CA TYR A 412 -5.67 -1.08 -23.26
C TYR A 412 -7.05 -0.51 -22.92
N TYR A 413 -7.20 0.81 -22.87
CA TYR A 413 -8.42 1.44 -22.38
C TYR A 413 -8.99 2.46 -23.37
N PRO A 414 -10.31 2.69 -23.37
CA PRO A 414 -10.97 3.71 -24.17
C PRO A 414 -10.78 5.11 -23.57
N LEU A 415 -9.51 5.49 -23.36
CA LEU A 415 -9.05 6.69 -22.68
C LEU A 415 -7.95 7.33 -23.53
N ARG A 416 -7.83 8.66 -23.48
CA ARG A 416 -6.76 9.39 -24.15
C ARG A 416 -6.09 10.37 -23.22
N VAL A 417 -4.77 10.33 -23.11
CA VAL A 417 -4.01 11.26 -22.29
C VAL A 417 -3.80 12.56 -23.08
N ARG A 418 -4.47 13.62 -22.63
CA ARG A 418 -4.31 14.96 -23.22
C ARG A 418 -3.14 15.73 -22.61
N ARG A 419 -2.82 15.45 -21.34
CA ARG A 419 -1.69 16.06 -20.65
C ARG A 419 -1.15 15.16 -19.54
N TYR A 420 0.18 15.08 -19.46
CA TYR A 420 0.88 14.55 -18.30
C TYR A 420 2.14 15.39 -18.09
N ALA A 421 2.15 16.24 -17.06
CA ALA A 421 3.23 17.20 -16.84
C ALA A 421 3.47 17.49 -15.36
N VAL A 422 4.66 17.96 -15.02
CA VAL A 422 4.95 18.50 -13.68
C VAL A 422 4.17 19.79 -13.46
N ARG A 423 3.50 19.89 -12.31
CA ARG A 423 2.75 21.07 -11.86
C ARG A 423 3.70 22.09 -11.22
N ARG A 424 4.51 22.74 -12.05
CA ARG A 424 5.59 23.64 -11.58
C ARG A 424 5.07 24.75 -10.67
N GLY A 425 5.79 24.99 -9.57
CA GLY A 425 5.46 26.03 -8.59
C GLY A 425 4.42 25.63 -7.55
N SER A 426 4.08 24.34 -7.46
CA SER A 426 3.18 23.80 -6.42
C SER A 426 3.94 23.41 -5.14
N GLY A 427 5.26 23.20 -5.21
CA GLY A 427 6.08 22.91 -4.05
C GLY A 427 6.23 24.08 -3.07
N GLY A 428 6.21 23.76 -1.77
CA GLY A 428 6.33 24.72 -0.68
C GLY A 428 7.68 25.42 -0.66
N ARG A 429 7.67 26.71 -0.30
CA ARG A 429 8.90 27.52 -0.22
C ARG A 429 9.69 27.19 1.04
N GLY A 430 11.02 27.17 0.95
CA GLY A 430 11.91 26.99 2.09
C GLY A 430 13.36 27.19 1.67
N ARG A 431 14.31 26.99 2.58
CA ARG A 431 15.72 26.82 2.20
C ARG A 431 15.85 25.67 1.20
N HIS A 432 15.15 24.57 1.48
CA HIS A 432 14.90 23.51 0.52
C HIS A 432 13.43 23.56 0.11
N ARG A 433 13.19 23.55 -1.21
CA ARG A 433 11.83 23.59 -1.78
C ARG A 433 11.19 22.21 -1.73
N GLY A 434 9.90 22.17 -1.42
CA GLY A 434 9.10 20.96 -1.62
C GLY A 434 9.01 20.63 -3.11
N GLY A 435 8.80 19.35 -3.41
CA GLY A 435 8.58 18.88 -4.77
C GLY A 435 7.28 19.42 -5.36
N ASP A 436 7.25 19.55 -6.68
CA ASP A 436 6.05 19.90 -7.43
C ASP A 436 5.19 18.66 -7.69
N GLY A 437 3.87 18.83 -7.68
CA GLY A 437 2.90 17.81 -8.07
C GLY A 437 2.85 17.56 -9.58
N VAL A 438 1.74 16.98 -10.03
CA VAL A 438 1.49 16.55 -11.41
C VAL A 438 0.19 17.17 -11.92
N VAL A 439 0.13 17.45 -13.23
CA VAL A 439 -1.10 17.66 -13.99
C VAL A 439 -1.33 16.43 -14.85
N ARG A 440 -2.42 15.71 -14.61
CA ARG A 440 -2.89 14.56 -15.38
C ARG A 440 -4.24 14.89 -16.00
N GLU A 441 -4.34 14.90 -17.32
CA GLU A 441 -5.59 15.15 -18.05
C GLU A 441 -5.91 13.97 -18.97
N ILE A 442 -7.05 13.34 -18.73
CA ILE A 442 -7.53 12.16 -19.45
C ILE A 442 -8.88 12.49 -20.08
N GLU A 443 -9.00 12.30 -21.38
CA GLU A 443 -10.25 12.32 -22.13
C GLU A 443 -10.89 10.94 -22.12
N LEU A 444 -12.18 10.90 -21.81
CA LEU A 444 -12.98 9.69 -21.73
C LEU A 444 -13.62 9.46 -23.12
N LEU A 445 -13.31 8.35 -23.80
CA LEU A 445 -13.75 8.13 -25.18
C LEU A 445 -15.10 7.40 -25.28
N VAL A 446 -15.57 6.86 -24.17
CA VAL A 446 -16.85 6.14 -24.02
C VAL A 446 -17.56 6.62 -22.75
N PRO A 447 -18.86 6.34 -22.57
CA PRO A 447 -19.53 6.60 -21.30
C PRO A 447 -18.76 5.91 -20.17
N THR A 448 -18.36 6.70 -19.16
CA THR A 448 -17.43 6.24 -18.13
C THR A 448 -17.90 6.69 -16.76
N GLU A 449 -17.96 5.77 -15.81
CA GLU A 449 -18.08 6.12 -14.40
C GLU A 449 -16.70 6.49 -13.86
N VAL A 450 -16.65 7.64 -13.20
CA VAL A 450 -15.44 8.22 -12.62
C VAL A 450 -15.58 8.20 -11.11
N THR A 451 -14.61 7.61 -10.41
CA THR A 451 -14.46 7.78 -8.97
C THR A 451 -13.08 8.36 -8.65
N LEU A 452 -13.07 9.44 -7.88
CA LEU A 452 -11.87 10.06 -7.34
C LEU A 452 -11.95 9.98 -5.82
N LEU A 453 -10.90 9.45 -5.18
CA LEU A 453 -10.68 9.55 -3.74
C LEU A 453 -9.35 10.26 -3.50
N ALA A 454 -9.42 11.50 -3.03
CA ALA A 454 -8.23 12.34 -2.86
C ALA A 454 -8.28 13.22 -1.61
N GLU A 455 -7.09 13.65 -1.20
CA GLU A 455 -6.82 14.45 0.00
C GLU A 455 -6.00 15.71 -0.32
N ARG A 456 -5.86 16.61 0.66
CA ARG A 456 -5.08 17.85 0.52
C ARG A 456 -5.63 18.78 -0.57
N ARG A 457 -6.95 18.84 -0.70
CA ARG A 457 -7.72 19.81 -1.52
C ARG A 457 -8.19 21.01 -0.70
N ARG A 458 -8.26 20.87 0.63
CA ARG A 458 -8.58 21.96 1.57
C ARG A 458 -7.41 22.28 2.49
N VAL A 459 -6.85 21.28 3.18
CA VAL A 459 -5.70 21.47 4.09
C VAL A 459 -4.40 21.19 3.33
N PRO A 460 -3.48 22.17 3.18
CA PRO A 460 -2.25 21.96 2.42
C PRO A 460 -1.26 21.05 3.16
N PRO A 461 -0.34 20.38 2.43
CA PRO A 461 0.81 19.72 3.04
C PRO A 461 1.67 20.71 3.84
N TYR A 462 1.97 20.38 5.09
CA TYR A 462 2.71 21.27 5.99
C TYR A 462 4.18 21.39 5.61
N GLY A 463 4.75 22.59 5.78
CA GLY A 463 6.20 22.78 5.78
C GLY A 463 6.81 22.47 7.16
N LEU A 464 8.13 22.32 7.23
CA LEU A 464 8.86 22.00 8.45
C LEU A 464 10.05 22.94 8.67
N ALA A 465 10.47 23.12 9.93
CA ALA A 465 11.59 23.99 10.31
C ALA A 465 11.51 25.44 9.76
N GLY A 466 10.29 25.97 9.64
CA GLY A 466 10.03 27.31 9.09
C GLY A 466 9.88 27.37 7.57
N GLY A 467 9.83 26.23 6.89
CA GLY A 467 9.38 26.14 5.50
C GLY A 467 7.86 26.33 5.39
N GLY A 468 7.42 26.84 4.23
CA GLY A 468 6.03 27.07 3.90
C GLY A 468 5.33 25.82 3.35
N PRO A 469 3.98 25.82 3.36
CA PRO A 469 3.18 24.70 2.90
C PRO A 469 3.27 24.48 1.39
N GLY A 470 3.02 23.25 0.95
CA GLY A 470 2.78 22.92 -0.45
C GLY A 470 1.41 23.45 -0.93
N ALA A 471 1.25 23.63 -2.23
CA ALA A 471 -0.05 23.98 -2.80
C ALA A 471 -1.02 22.78 -2.76
N VAL A 472 -2.29 23.06 -2.43
CA VAL A 472 -3.37 22.06 -2.50
C VAL A 472 -3.58 21.54 -3.92
N GLY A 473 -4.12 20.32 -3.99
CA GLY A 473 -4.60 19.71 -5.24
C GLY A 473 -5.90 20.35 -5.73
N ARG A 474 -6.21 20.18 -7.02
CA ARG A 474 -7.42 20.69 -7.67
C ARG A 474 -7.85 19.76 -8.79
N ASP A 475 -9.15 19.51 -8.88
CA ASP A 475 -9.71 18.52 -9.80
C ASP A 475 -10.84 19.17 -10.61
N TRP A 476 -10.84 18.92 -11.92
CA TRP A 476 -11.76 19.53 -12.88
C TRP A 476 -12.28 18.50 -13.88
N ILE A 477 -13.52 18.69 -14.34
CA ILE A 477 -14.06 18.01 -15.50
C ILE A 477 -14.44 19.07 -16.53
N ALA A 478 -14.04 18.88 -17.78
CA ALA A 478 -14.32 19.80 -18.88
C ALA A 478 -14.95 19.10 -20.07
N ARG A 479 -15.91 19.76 -20.73
CA ARG A 479 -16.55 19.30 -21.97
C ARG A 479 -17.05 20.51 -22.75
N ASP A 480 -16.96 20.49 -24.08
CA ASP A 480 -17.46 21.55 -24.98
C ASP A 480 -17.01 22.97 -24.58
N GLY A 481 -15.74 23.10 -24.19
CA GLY A 481 -15.14 24.36 -23.76
C GLY A 481 -15.55 24.83 -22.35
N ARG A 482 -16.43 24.12 -21.65
CA ARG A 482 -16.86 24.42 -20.28
C ARG A 482 -16.13 23.54 -19.29
N ALA A 483 -15.52 24.13 -18.26
CA ALA A 483 -14.86 23.41 -17.18
C ALA A 483 -15.56 23.69 -15.84
N ARG A 484 -15.76 22.65 -15.03
CA ARG A 484 -16.24 22.77 -13.66
C ARG A 484 -15.29 22.06 -12.69
N ARG A 485 -15.12 22.64 -11.50
CA ARG A 485 -14.37 21.99 -10.42
C ARG A 485 -15.19 20.84 -9.86
N ILE A 486 -14.53 19.74 -9.50
CA ILE A 486 -15.15 18.59 -8.84
C ILE A 486 -14.64 18.44 -7.39
N PRO A 487 -15.40 17.78 -6.49
CA PRO A 487 -14.95 17.48 -5.14
C PRO A 487 -13.73 16.54 -5.11
N ALA A 488 -13.00 16.55 -3.99
CA ALA A 488 -11.84 15.68 -3.77
C ALA A 488 -12.21 14.19 -3.65
N LYS A 489 -13.43 13.92 -3.17
CA LYS A 489 -14.02 12.58 -3.12
C LYS A 489 -15.35 12.64 -3.82
N THR A 490 -15.48 11.95 -4.96
CA THR A 490 -16.70 12.00 -5.78
C THR A 490 -16.79 10.78 -6.68
N THR A 491 -18.02 10.35 -6.96
CA THR A 491 -18.36 9.37 -8.00
C THR A 491 -19.41 10.01 -8.92
N PHE A 492 -19.22 9.92 -10.23
CA PHE A 492 -20.20 10.43 -11.22
C PHE A 492 -20.03 9.76 -12.58
N ALA A 493 -21.11 9.72 -13.36
CA ALA A 493 -21.08 9.33 -14.77
C ALA A 493 -20.61 10.50 -15.64
N ALA A 494 -19.73 10.21 -16.59
CA ALA A 494 -19.20 11.16 -17.55
C ALA A 494 -19.45 10.69 -18.99
N GLU A 495 -19.83 11.65 -19.82
CA GLU A 495 -20.12 11.43 -21.25
C GLU A 495 -18.82 11.38 -22.08
N PRO A 496 -18.84 10.71 -23.24
CA PRO A 496 -17.74 10.75 -24.21
C PRO A 496 -17.29 12.18 -24.54
N GLY A 497 -15.97 12.35 -24.66
CA GLY A 497 -15.32 13.64 -24.91
C GLY A 497 -15.11 14.50 -23.65
N ALA A 498 -15.63 14.10 -22.49
CA ALA A 498 -15.32 14.75 -21.23
C ALA A 498 -13.83 14.55 -20.87
N ARG A 499 -13.20 15.58 -20.32
CA ARG A 499 -11.79 15.62 -19.94
C ARG A 499 -11.65 15.81 -18.44
N LEU A 500 -11.18 14.77 -17.76
CA LEU A 500 -10.86 14.80 -16.34
C LEU A 500 -9.44 15.30 -16.16
N ARG A 501 -9.27 16.42 -15.46
CA ARG A 501 -7.97 16.99 -15.10
C ARG A 501 -7.77 16.94 -13.59
N ILE A 502 -6.73 16.24 -13.16
CA ILE A 502 -6.28 16.16 -11.78
C ILE A 502 -4.97 16.92 -11.66
N GLU A 503 -4.95 17.92 -10.77
CA GLU A 503 -3.75 18.61 -10.34
C GLU A 503 -3.40 18.14 -8.93
N THR A 504 -2.34 17.36 -8.78
CA THR A 504 -1.96 16.79 -7.48
C THR A 504 -1.27 17.83 -6.58
N PRO A 505 -1.31 17.64 -5.25
CA PRO A 505 -0.65 18.53 -4.30
C PRO A 505 0.88 18.55 -4.47
N GLY A 506 1.50 19.68 -4.13
CA GLY A 506 2.95 19.77 -3.96
C GLY A 506 3.40 19.36 -2.54
N GLY A 507 4.69 19.15 -2.34
CA GLY A 507 5.25 18.86 -1.02
C GLY A 507 5.52 20.14 -0.20
N GLY A 508 5.60 20.02 1.12
CA GLY A 508 6.01 21.11 2.01
C GLY A 508 7.48 21.50 1.85
N GLY A 509 7.79 22.78 2.08
CA GLY A 509 9.16 23.28 2.12
C GLY A 509 9.85 23.02 3.47
N PHE A 510 11.17 23.08 3.48
CA PHE A 510 11.99 22.88 4.67
C PHE A 510 12.93 24.06 4.92
N GLY A 511 12.97 24.53 6.17
CA GLY A 511 13.83 25.66 6.56
C GLY A 511 13.27 27.01 6.12
N ARG A 512 13.60 28.08 6.86
CA ARG A 512 13.26 29.44 6.45
C ARG A 512 13.85 29.77 5.08
N PRO A 513 13.10 30.38 4.14
CA PRO A 513 13.66 30.87 2.88
C PRO A 513 14.79 31.86 3.14
N GLY A 514 15.88 31.78 2.38
CA GLY A 514 16.89 32.84 2.37
C GLY A 514 16.27 34.17 1.93
N ARG A 515 16.76 35.30 2.48
CA ARG A 515 16.44 36.62 1.92
C ARG A 515 16.95 36.63 0.48
N ARG A 516 16.04 36.88 -0.46
CA ARG A 516 16.38 37.04 -1.88
C ARG A 516 17.11 38.35 -2.11
#